data_AF-A0A3A4X3Y5-F1
#
_entry.id   AF-A0A3A4X3Y5-F1
#
_cell.length_a   1.000
_cell.length_b   1.000
_cell.length_c   1.000
_cell.angle_alpha   90.00
_cell.angle_beta   90.00
_cell.angle_gamma   90.00
#
_symmetry.space_group_name_H-M   'P 1'
#
loop_
_entity.id
_entity.type
_entity.pdbx_description
1 polymer ?
#
loop_
_entity_poly.entity_id
_entity_poly.type
_entity_poly.pdbx_seq_one_letter_code
_entity_poly.pdbx_strand_id
1 'polypeptide(L)'
;MADKKKKLNAKQEKFCKLYASDEEFFCNGVQAYIEAYQPKRVGNWYNSAKSSAFNLLTKTDILSRIDELLELRGLNDSFVDKQLEKLITQDADFKSKLGAIKEYNELKKRILKKIELTPSEGFSIKISTVSDGDRLAANKKTE
;
A
#
# COMPACT_ATOMS: atom_id res chain seq x y z
N MET A 1 -13.62 2.39 15.29
CA MET A 1 -14.33 3.68 15.43
C MET A 1 -14.27 4.36 14.07
N ALA A 2 -15.41 4.59 13.40
CA ALA A 2 -15.41 5.27 12.11
C ALA A 2 -15.22 6.77 12.37
N ASP A 3 -14.00 7.27 12.19
CA ASP A 3 -13.71 8.70 12.27
C ASP A 3 -14.57 9.43 11.24
N LYS A 4 -15.33 10.44 11.68
CA LYS A 4 -16.09 11.32 10.79
C LYS A 4 -15.11 11.92 9.78
N LYS A 5 -15.18 11.53 8.50
CA LYS A 5 -14.38 12.12 7.41
C LYS A 5 -14.61 13.64 7.43
N LYS A 6 -13.64 14.39 7.96
CA LYS A 6 -13.68 15.85 7.95
C LYS A 6 -13.56 16.29 6.49
N LYS A 7 -14.48 17.13 6.03
CA LYS A 7 -14.45 17.66 4.67
C LYS A 7 -13.20 18.53 4.49
N LEU A 8 -12.37 18.20 3.51
CA LEU A 8 -11.18 18.99 3.17
C LEU A 8 -11.59 20.40 2.74
N ASN A 9 -10.81 21.39 3.14
CA ASN A 9 -10.95 22.75 2.62
C ASN A 9 -10.31 22.87 1.22
N ALA A 10 -10.57 23.99 0.53
CA ALA A 10 -10.07 24.21 -0.82
C ALA A 10 -8.53 24.17 -0.95
N LYS A 11 -7.79 24.64 0.06
CA LYS A 11 -6.33 24.60 0.06
C LYS A 11 -5.79 23.18 0.29
N GLN A 12 -6.43 22.41 1.17
CA GLN A 12 -6.12 20.99 1.37
C GLN A 12 -6.37 20.18 0.10
N GLU A 13 -7.50 20.40 -0.57
CA GLU A 13 -7.79 19.74 -1.85
C GLU A 13 -6.79 20.14 -2.93
N LYS A 14 -6.43 21.43 -3.04
CA LYS A 14 -5.37 21.89 -3.96
C LYS A 14 -4.04 21.19 -3.65
N PHE A 15 -3.67 21.10 -2.38
CA PHE A 15 -2.47 20.39 -1.94
C PHE A 15 -2.48 18.92 -2.37
N CYS A 16 -3.57 18.18 -2.12
CA CYS A 16 -3.71 16.77 -2.52
C CYS A 16 -3.56 16.61 -4.04
N LYS A 17 -4.21 17.48 -4.83
CA LYS A 17 -4.10 17.47 -6.29
C LYS A 17 -2.69 17.76 -6.80
N LEU A 18 -1.99 18.72 -6.22
CA LEU A 18 -0.60 19.00 -6.61
C LEU A 18 0.29 17.81 -6.28
N TYR A 19 0.19 17.30 -5.06
CA TYR A 19 1.05 16.20 -4.58
C TYR A 19 0.85 14.88 -5.35
N ALA A 20 -0.40 14.51 -5.63
CA ALA A 20 -0.75 13.20 -6.19
C ALA A 20 -0.91 13.18 -7.71
N SER A 21 -0.81 14.35 -8.36
CA SER A 21 -1.34 14.50 -9.72
C SER A 21 -0.61 15.54 -10.57
N ASP A 22 -0.06 16.59 -10.00
CA ASP A 22 0.72 17.52 -10.79
C ASP A 22 2.09 16.90 -11.16
N GLU A 23 2.52 17.03 -12.43
CA GLU A 23 3.78 16.43 -12.89
C GLU A 23 5.00 17.12 -12.26
N GLU A 24 4.94 18.44 -12.06
CA GLU A 24 6.02 19.23 -11.48
C GLU A 24 6.15 18.98 -9.97
N PHE A 25 5.02 18.74 -9.29
CA PHE A 25 4.97 18.59 -7.84
C PHE A 25 4.69 17.16 -7.36
N PHE A 26 4.72 16.17 -8.25
CA PHE A 26 4.42 14.79 -7.92
C PHE A 26 5.32 14.29 -6.78
N CYS A 27 4.70 13.81 -5.69
CA CYS A 27 5.39 13.36 -4.48
C CYS A 27 6.31 14.42 -3.82
N ASN A 28 6.14 15.71 -4.13
CA ASN A 28 6.88 16.81 -3.51
C ASN A 28 6.00 17.61 -2.55
N GLY A 29 5.97 17.19 -1.29
CA GLY A 29 5.09 17.80 -0.26
C GLY A 29 5.38 19.27 0.01
N VAL A 30 6.66 19.68 -0.02
CA VAL A 30 7.02 21.07 0.31
C VAL A 30 6.58 22.00 -0.82
N GLN A 31 6.86 21.66 -2.09
CA GLN A 31 6.44 22.49 -3.21
C GLN A 31 4.91 22.51 -3.38
N ALA A 32 4.24 21.36 -3.25
CA ALA A 32 2.79 21.30 -3.25
C ALA A 32 2.17 22.18 -2.14
N TYR A 33 2.78 22.23 -0.95
CA TYR A 33 2.34 23.10 0.13
C TYR A 33 2.55 24.59 -0.19
N ILE A 34 3.72 24.95 -0.69
CA ILE A 34 4.05 26.34 -1.05
C ILE A 34 3.06 26.85 -2.10
N GLU A 35 2.76 26.04 -3.12
CA GLU A 35 1.83 26.41 -4.19
C GLU A 35 0.37 26.42 -3.73
N ALA A 36 -0.03 25.52 -2.83
CA ALA A 36 -1.40 25.48 -2.32
C ALA A 36 -1.70 26.59 -1.29
N TYR A 37 -0.74 26.93 -0.43
CA TYR A 37 -0.95 27.80 0.74
C TYR A 37 -0.32 29.19 0.61
N GLN A 38 0.63 29.37 -0.31
CA GLN A 38 1.34 30.63 -0.57
C GLN A 38 1.81 31.32 0.73
N PRO A 39 2.64 30.65 1.56
CA PRO A 39 3.08 31.19 2.84
C PRO A 39 3.90 32.47 2.65
N LYS A 40 3.75 33.42 3.58
CA LYS A 40 4.57 34.64 3.59
C LYS A 40 6.04 34.29 3.76
N ARG A 41 6.90 34.83 2.90
CA ARG A 41 8.33 34.52 2.87
C ARG A 41 9.14 35.41 3.83
N VAL A 42 8.88 35.26 5.14
CA VAL A 42 9.55 36.06 6.19
C VAL A 42 10.21 35.13 7.21
N GLY A 43 11.44 35.46 7.60
CA GLY A 43 12.21 34.66 8.57
C GLY A 43 12.41 33.22 8.07
N ASN A 44 12.20 32.25 8.96
CA ASN A 44 12.42 30.83 8.67
C ASN A 44 11.22 30.14 7.97
N TRP A 45 10.56 30.87 7.06
CA TRP A 45 9.30 30.45 6.43
C TRP A 45 9.38 29.10 5.72
N TYR A 46 10.53 28.78 5.11
CA TYR A 46 10.71 27.54 4.37
C TYR A 46 10.71 26.32 5.29
N ASN A 47 11.39 26.39 6.44
CA ASN A 47 11.35 25.32 7.42
C ASN A 47 9.95 25.18 8.02
N SER A 48 9.25 26.28 8.26
CA SER A 48 7.84 26.23 8.66
C SER A 48 6.95 25.56 7.60
N ALA A 49 7.18 25.84 6.31
CA ALA A 49 6.47 25.18 5.20
C ALA A 49 6.76 23.68 5.16
N LYS A 50 8.02 23.27 5.35
CA LYS A 50 8.41 21.85 5.43
C LYS A 50 7.70 21.13 6.57
N SER A 51 7.71 21.69 7.78
CA SER A 51 7.00 21.12 8.93
C SER A 51 5.49 21.07 8.69
N SER A 52 4.91 22.09 8.05
CA SER A 52 3.48 22.14 7.76
C SER A 52 3.06 21.11 6.70
N ALA A 53 3.87 20.94 5.64
CA ALA A 53 3.68 19.93 4.62
C ALA A 53 3.74 18.52 5.23
N PHE A 54 4.75 18.24 6.05
CA PHE A 54 4.86 16.97 6.77
C PHE A 54 3.61 16.72 7.63
N ASN A 55 3.18 17.72 8.39
CA ASN A 55 1.99 17.61 9.22
C ASN A 55 0.67 17.48 8.42
N LEU A 56 0.61 17.87 7.15
CA LEU A 56 -0.54 17.56 6.30
C LEU A 56 -0.51 16.09 5.87
N LEU A 57 0.66 15.59 5.50
CA LEU A 57 0.86 14.21 5.05
C LEU A 57 0.74 13.18 6.19
N THR A 58 0.61 13.60 7.45
CA THR A 58 0.27 12.70 8.57
C THR A 58 -1.22 12.58 8.82
N LYS A 59 -2.06 13.44 8.23
CA LYS A 59 -3.50 13.44 8.49
C LYS A 59 -4.22 12.42 7.63
N THR A 60 -5.08 11.61 8.27
CA THR A 60 -5.81 10.52 7.61
C THR A 60 -6.73 10.99 6.49
N ASP A 61 -7.38 12.15 6.64
CA ASP A 61 -8.26 12.74 5.62
C ASP A 61 -7.49 13.16 4.37
N ILE A 62 -6.30 13.75 4.54
CA ILE A 62 -5.39 14.11 3.45
C ILE A 62 -4.85 12.86 2.76
N LEU A 63 -4.38 11.87 3.51
CA LEU A 63 -3.85 10.62 2.97
C LEU A 63 -4.92 9.86 2.18
N SER A 64 -6.12 9.69 2.74
CA SER A 64 -7.25 9.06 2.03
C SER A 64 -7.54 9.76 0.70
N ARG A 65 -7.49 11.10 0.67
CA ARG A 65 -7.72 11.84 -0.58
C ARG A 65 -6.58 11.65 -1.59
N ILE A 66 -5.33 11.59 -1.13
CA ILE A 66 -4.17 11.30 -1.98
C ILE A 66 -4.31 9.90 -2.58
N ASP A 67 -4.66 8.90 -1.77
CA ASP A 67 -4.86 7.52 -2.22
C ASP A 67 -5.94 7.44 -3.30
N GLU A 68 -7.10 8.07 -3.08
CA GLU A 68 -8.17 8.18 -4.10
C GLU A 68 -7.65 8.78 -5.42
N LEU A 69 -6.81 9.83 -5.36
CA LEU A 69 -6.25 10.48 -6.54
C LEU A 69 -5.23 9.59 -7.26
N LEU A 70 -4.40 8.86 -6.51
CA LEU A 70 -3.42 7.92 -7.05
C LEU A 70 -4.12 6.72 -7.71
N GLU A 71 -5.16 6.18 -7.09
CA GLU A 71 -5.97 5.11 -7.67
C GLU A 71 -6.61 5.56 -8.99
N LEU A 72 -7.17 6.78 -9.05
CA LEU A 72 -7.75 7.35 -10.27
C LEU A 72 -6.73 7.51 -11.40
N ARG A 73 -5.44 7.70 -11.06
CA ARG A 73 -4.34 7.77 -12.04
C ARG A 73 -3.85 6.42 -12.56
N GLY A 74 -4.38 5.33 -12.04
CA GLY A 74 -3.96 3.99 -12.41
C GLY A 74 -2.91 3.40 -11.46
N LEU A 75 -2.65 3.99 -10.30
CA LEU A 75 -1.92 3.29 -9.25
C LEU A 75 -2.88 2.37 -8.47
N ASN A 76 -3.48 1.41 -9.17
CA ASN A 76 -4.41 0.42 -8.63
C ASN A 76 -4.19 -0.95 -9.28
N ASP A 77 -4.63 -2.01 -8.59
CA ASP A 77 -4.45 -3.40 -9.02
C ASP A 77 -4.96 -3.65 -10.45
N SER A 78 -6.13 -3.11 -10.81
CA SER A 78 -6.70 -3.29 -12.15
C SER A 78 -5.80 -2.74 -13.26
N PHE A 79 -5.18 -1.59 -13.03
CA PHE A 79 -4.25 -1.01 -14.00
C PHE A 79 -2.94 -1.80 -14.04
N VAL A 80 -2.37 -2.16 -12.88
CA VAL A 80 -1.14 -2.95 -12.80
C VAL A 80 -1.32 -4.30 -13.48
N ASP A 81 -2.45 -4.97 -13.25
CA ASP A 81 -2.80 -6.24 -13.90
C ASP A 81 -2.88 -6.09 -15.42
N LYS A 82 -3.44 -4.99 -15.93
CA LYS A 82 -3.46 -4.69 -17.38
C LYS A 82 -2.06 -4.47 -17.94
N GLN A 83 -1.16 -3.81 -17.20
CA GLN A 83 0.23 -3.66 -17.64
C GLN A 83 0.96 -5.01 -17.62
N LEU A 84 0.70 -5.84 -16.61
CA LEU A 84 1.24 -7.19 -16.52
C LEU A 84 0.74 -8.06 -17.69
N GLU A 85 -0.54 -8.01 -18.01
CA GLU A 85 -1.12 -8.69 -19.19
C GLU A 85 -0.41 -8.26 -20.47
N LYS A 86 -0.25 -6.95 -20.71
CA LYS A 86 0.49 -6.42 -21.87
C LYS A 86 1.91 -6.98 -21.96
N LEU A 87 2.64 -7.04 -20.84
CA LEU A 87 4.00 -7.58 -20.78
C LEU A 87 4.05 -9.09 -21.05
N ILE A 88 3.01 -9.84 -20.69
CA ILE A 88 2.88 -11.28 -20.98
C ILE A 88 2.54 -11.50 -22.45
N THR A 89 1.65 -10.69 -23.04
CA THR A 89 1.16 -10.90 -24.41
C THR A 89 2.11 -10.41 -25.49
N GLN A 90 2.95 -9.42 -25.20
CA GLN A 90 3.90 -8.87 -26.18
C GLN A 90 4.95 -9.90 -26.64
N ASP A 91 5.45 -9.74 -27.87
CA ASP A 91 6.49 -10.59 -28.50
C ASP A 91 7.73 -9.77 -28.94
N ALA A 92 8.02 -8.66 -28.26
CA ALA A 92 9.17 -7.79 -28.51
C ALA A 92 10.38 -8.11 -27.62
N ASP A 93 10.17 -8.43 -26.35
CA ASP A 93 11.24 -8.84 -25.42
C ASP A 93 10.84 -10.05 -24.57
N PHE A 94 11.46 -11.20 -24.87
CA PHE A 94 11.21 -12.45 -24.17
C PHE A 94 11.70 -12.44 -22.73
N LYS A 95 12.71 -11.63 -22.38
CA LYS A 95 13.21 -11.56 -21.01
C LYS A 95 12.16 -10.92 -20.08
N SER A 96 11.63 -9.77 -20.47
CA SER A 96 10.54 -9.10 -19.73
C SER A 96 9.27 -9.94 -19.71
N LYS A 97 8.95 -10.61 -20.82
CA LYS A 97 7.82 -11.56 -20.92
C LYS A 97 7.95 -12.71 -19.91
N LEU A 98 9.11 -13.36 -19.85
CA LEU A 98 9.38 -14.44 -18.90
C LEU A 98 9.30 -13.97 -17.45
N GLY A 99 9.79 -12.76 -17.16
CA GLY A 99 9.62 -12.12 -15.85
C GLY A 99 8.15 -11.94 -15.47
N ALA A 100 7.34 -11.37 -16.37
CA ALA A 100 5.92 -11.15 -16.14
C ALA A 100 5.13 -12.45 -15.94
N ILE A 101 5.44 -13.50 -16.72
CA ILE A 101 4.85 -14.85 -16.55
C ILE A 101 5.20 -15.43 -15.18
N LYS A 102 6.44 -15.24 -14.71
CA LYS A 102 6.88 -15.70 -13.39
C LYS A 102 6.06 -15.02 -12.29
N GLU A 103 5.97 -13.70 -12.30
CA GLU A 103 5.19 -12.94 -11.30
C GLU A 103 3.71 -13.37 -11.29
N TYR A 104 3.10 -13.54 -12.46
CA TYR A 104 1.73 -14.04 -12.57
C TYR A 104 1.56 -15.45 -11.97
N ASN A 105 2.52 -16.35 -12.19
CA ASN A 105 2.48 -17.69 -11.62
C ASN A 105 2.71 -17.70 -10.10
N GLU A 106 3.53 -16.79 -9.57
CA GLU A 106 3.69 -16.57 -8.14
C GLU A 106 2.37 -16.06 -7.51
N LEU A 107 1.71 -15.09 -8.14
CA LEU A 107 0.39 -14.58 -7.72
C LEU A 107 -0.66 -15.71 -7.68
N LYS A 108 -0.69 -16.58 -8.69
CA LYS A 108 -1.58 -17.75 -8.75
C LYS A 108 -1.13 -18.92 -7.88
N LYS A 109 -0.04 -18.78 -7.12
CA LYS A 109 0.55 -19.81 -6.25
C LYS A 109 0.79 -21.14 -6.98
N ARG A 110 1.13 -21.09 -8.27
CA ARG A 110 1.40 -22.30 -9.08
C ARG A 110 2.75 -22.93 -8.79
N ILE A 111 3.67 -22.14 -8.21
CA ILE A 111 5.02 -22.58 -7.87
C ILE A 111 5.10 -22.76 -6.36
N LEU A 112 5.36 -24.00 -5.91
CA LEU A 112 5.65 -24.30 -4.51
C LEU A 112 7.13 -24.07 -4.24
N LYS A 113 7.47 -23.09 -3.40
CA LYS A 113 8.84 -22.90 -2.91
C LYS A 113 9.07 -23.86 -1.75
N LYS A 114 9.86 -24.92 -1.97
CA LYS A 114 10.31 -25.82 -0.91
C LYS A 114 11.33 -25.08 -0.06
N ILE A 115 11.03 -24.89 1.23
CA ILE A 115 11.98 -24.35 2.20
C ILE A 115 12.45 -25.52 3.06
N GLU A 116 13.73 -25.83 2.99
CA GLU A 116 14.35 -26.81 3.88
C GLU A 116 14.89 -26.07 5.10
N LEU A 117 14.27 -26.29 6.26
CA LEU A 117 14.75 -25.79 7.54
C LEU A 117 15.62 -26.87 8.19
N THR A 118 16.93 -26.65 8.24
CA THR A 118 17.82 -27.47 9.08
C THR A 118 17.78 -26.90 10.50
N PRO A 119 17.23 -27.62 11.49
CA PRO A 119 17.28 -27.16 12.87
C PRO A 119 18.73 -27.08 13.33
N SER A 120 19.17 -25.91 13.77
CA SER A 120 20.40 -25.78 14.55
C SER A 120 20.21 -26.43 15.92
N GLU A 121 21.29 -26.99 16.48
CA GLU A 121 21.28 -27.73 17.75
C GLU A 121 20.50 -26.98 18.85
N GLY A 122 19.47 -27.64 19.42
CA GLY A 122 18.63 -27.09 20.49
C GLY A 122 17.14 -26.96 20.18
N PHE A 123 16.69 -27.21 18.94
CA PHE A 123 15.27 -27.13 18.61
C PHE A 123 14.50 -28.40 19.05
N SER A 124 13.66 -28.29 20.08
CA SER A 124 12.77 -29.38 20.53
C SER A 124 11.33 -29.11 20.06
N ILE A 125 10.83 -29.96 19.16
CA ILE A 125 9.43 -29.91 18.70
C ILE A 125 8.60 -30.78 19.64
N LYS A 126 7.73 -30.15 20.44
CA LYS A 126 6.69 -30.87 21.19
C LYS A 126 5.47 -31.05 20.30
N ILE A 127 5.34 -32.23 19.71
CA ILE A 127 4.16 -32.64 18.96
C ILE A 127 3.18 -33.28 19.95
N SER A 128 2.08 -32.59 20.26
CA SER A 128 0.93 -33.21 20.93
C SER A 128 -0.05 -33.68 19.87
N THR A 129 -0.19 -34.99 19.70
CA THR A 129 -1.26 -35.58 18.88
C THR A 129 -2.58 -35.48 19.63
N VAL A 130 -3.52 -34.68 19.13
CA VAL A 130 -4.92 -34.76 19.57
C VAL A 130 -5.55 -35.89 18.77
N SER A 131 -5.75 -37.04 19.39
CA SER A 131 -6.56 -38.10 18.79
C SER A 131 -8.00 -37.60 18.66
N ASP A 132 -8.64 -37.84 17.51
CA ASP A 132 -10.00 -37.40 17.19
C ASP A 132 -11.12 -37.95 18.13
N GLY A 133 -10.76 -38.70 19.19
CA GLY A 133 -11.68 -39.21 20.20
C GLY A 133 -12.23 -38.18 21.20
N ASP A 134 -11.57 -37.03 21.39
CA ASP A 134 -11.97 -36.05 22.44
C ASP A 134 -12.90 -34.93 21.95
N ARG A 135 -13.30 -34.92 20.67
CA ARG A 135 -14.21 -33.90 20.12
C ARG A 135 -15.70 -34.16 20.37
N LEU A 136 -16.09 -35.33 20.91
CA LEU A 136 -17.50 -35.70 21.10
C LEU A 136 -18.00 -35.60 22.55
N ALA A 137 -17.15 -35.31 23.54
CA ALA A 137 -17.57 -35.22 24.94
C ALA A 137 -18.00 -33.81 25.41
N ALA A 138 -17.80 -32.76 24.60
CA ALA A 138 -18.03 -31.38 25.02
C ALA A 138 -19.42 -30.80 24.69
N ASN A 139 -20.32 -31.54 24.04
CA ASN A 139 -21.62 -31.02 23.54
C ASN A 139 -22.85 -31.81 24.03
N LYS A 140 -22.87 -32.29 25.27
CA LYS A 140 -24.11 -32.69 25.96
C LYS A 140 -24.07 -32.26 27.43
N LYS A 141 -24.56 -31.05 27.70
CA LYS A 141 -25.26 -30.65 28.94
C LYS A 141 -25.65 -29.17 28.83
N THR A 142 -26.80 -28.92 28.21
CA THR A 142 -27.61 -27.73 28.47
C THR A 142 -29.05 -28.10 28.17
N GLU A 143 -29.72 -28.60 29.20
CA GLU A 143 -31.16 -28.50 29.46
C GLU A 143 -31.38 -28.90 30.94
#